data_AF-A0A3D5NLL7-F1
#
_entry.id   AF-A0A3D5NLL7-F1
#
_cell.length_a   1.000
_cell.length_b   1.000
_cell.length_c   1.000
_cell.angle_alpha   90.00
_cell.angle_beta   90.00
_cell.angle_gamma   90.00
#
_symmetry.space_group_name_H-M   'P 1'
#
loop_
_entity.id
_entity.type
_entity.pdbx_description
1 polymer ?
#
loop_
_entity_poly.entity_id
_entity_poly.type
_entity_poly.pdbx_seq_one_letter_code
_entity_poly.pdbx_strand_id
1 'polypeptide(L)' 'SNPFSGQAVPAPEDSLVVTSVRIAGVDLQAVADKLPSEAMAFLQNDTTLVYKGSFMVDVMDIMLTPIIDGLMANK' A
#
# COMPACT_ATOMS: atom_id res chain seq x y z
N SER A 1 14.04 -2.76 -21.75
CA SER A 1 13.61 -1.59 -20.95
C SER A 1 14.80 -0.66 -20.79
N ASN A 2 14.81 0.52 -21.42
CA ASN A 2 15.88 1.50 -21.28
C ASN A 2 15.36 2.70 -20.48
N PRO A 3 15.73 2.84 -19.18
CA PRO A 3 15.26 3.96 -18.35
C PRO A 3 15.83 5.32 -18.78
N PHE A 4 16.80 5.35 -19.70
CA PHE A 4 17.42 6.57 -20.22
C PHE A 4 16.91 6.96 -21.61
N SER A 5 15.87 6.30 -22.11
CA SER A 5 15.28 6.57 -23.43
C SER A 5 14.45 7.87 -23.50
N GLY A 6 14.38 8.64 -22.42
CA GLY A 6 13.55 9.84 -22.34
C GLY A 6 12.06 9.57 -22.19
N GLN A 7 11.66 8.32 -21.91
CA GLN A 7 10.29 8.00 -21.50
C GLN A 7 9.93 8.75 -20.22
N ALA A 8 8.74 9.35 -20.21
CA ALA A 8 8.18 10.00 -19.03
C ALA A 8 8.09 9.01 -17.86
N VAL A 9 8.25 9.52 -16.63
CA VAL A 9 8.04 8.73 -15.41
C VAL A 9 6.62 8.13 -15.46
N PRO A 10 6.46 6.82 -15.26
CA PRO A 10 5.13 6.19 -15.27
C PRO A 10 4.21 6.84 -14.24
N ALA A 11 2.96 7.09 -14.64
CA ALA A 11 1.96 7.62 -13.73
C ALA A 11 1.52 6.55 -12.72
N PRO A 12 0.93 6.95 -11.57
CA PRO A 12 0.43 5.99 -10.58
C PRO A 12 -0.58 4.99 -11.13
N GLU A 13 -1.43 5.40 -12.07
CA GLU A 13 -2.42 4.55 -12.75
C GLU A 13 -1.80 3.45 -13.61
N ASP A 14 -0.56 3.64 -14.08
CA ASP A 14 0.21 2.66 -14.86
C ASP A 14 1.12 1.80 -13.96
N SER A 15 0.99 1.93 -12.65
CA SER A 15 1.91 1.34 -11.67
C SER A 15 1.19 0.42 -10.67
N LEU A 16 1.94 -0.54 -10.14
CA LEU A 16 1.56 -1.31 -8.95
C LEU A 16 2.48 -0.92 -7.80
N VAL A 17 1.94 -0.92 -6.59
CA VAL A 17 2.71 -0.74 -5.36
C VAL A 17 2.72 -2.06 -4.59
N VAL A 18 3.90 -2.39 -4.07
CA VAL A 18 4.14 -3.56 -3.22
C VAL A 18 4.54 -3.06 -1.83
N THR A 19 3.67 -3.26 -0.85
CA THR A 19 3.89 -2.84 0.54
C THR A 19 4.19 -4.05 1.41
N SER A 20 5.41 -4.12 1.94
CA SER A 20 5.83 -5.16 2.89
C SER A 20 5.89 -4.60 4.31
N VAL A 21 5.23 -5.29 5.24
CA VAL A 21 5.13 -4.87 6.64
C VAL A 21 5.93 -5.81 7.54
N ARG A 22 6.76 -5.23 8.42
CA ARG A 22 7.60 -5.96 9.39
C ARG A 22 7.13 -5.82 10.84
N ILE A 23 6.12 -4.99 11.09
CA ILE A 23 5.60 -4.71 12.42
C ILE A 23 4.50 -5.72 12.71
N ALA A 24 4.53 -6.32 13.90
CA ALA A 24 3.48 -7.22 14.35
C ALA A 24 2.16 -6.44 14.58
N GLY A 25 1.02 -7.09 14.34
CA GLY A 25 -0.30 -6.52 14.64
C GLY A 25 -0.92 -5.69 13.50
N VAL A 26 -0.31 -5.67 12.32
CA VAL A 26 -0.97 -5.15 11.10
C VAL A 26 -1.64 -6.29 10.37
N ASP A 27 -2.97 -6.25 10.27
CA ASP A 27 -3.76 -7.19 9.49
C ASP A 27 -3.89 -6.67 8.04
N LEU A 28 -3.06 -7.20 7.14
CA LEU A 28 -3.06 -6.79 5.73
C LEU A 28 -4.31 -7.25 4.97
N GLN A 29 -4.96 -8.32 5.40
CA GLN A 29 -6.22 -8.74 4.78
C GLN A 29 -7.32 -7.74 5.11
N ALA A 30 -7.40 -7.30 6.37
CA ALA A 30 -8.34 -6.25 6.78
C ALA A 30 -8.07 -4.89 6.09
N VAL A 31 -6.83 -4.60 5.70
CA VAL A 31 -6.50 -3.44 4.87
C VAL A 31 -7.03 -3.65 3.44
N ALA A 32 -6.78 -4.81 2.84
CA ALA A 32 -7.26 -5.14 1.49
C ALA A 32 -8.79 -5.09 1.38
N ASP A 33 -9.50 -5.60 2.39
CA ASP A 33 -10.97 -5.65 2.42
C ASP A 33 -11.63 -4.27 2.52
N LYS A 34 -10.89 -3.24 2.95
CA LYS A 34 -11.35 -1.85 3.00
C LYS A 34 -11.15 -1.11 1.68
N LEU A 35 -10.36 -1.66 0.76
CA LEU A 35 -10.10 -1.05 -0.54
C LEU A 35 -11.20 -1.43 -1.54
N PRO A 36 -11.54 -0.52 -2.47
CA PRO A 36 -12.53 -0.83 -3.48
C PRO A 36 -11.94 -1.79 -4.53
N SER A 37 -12.82 -2.52 -5.23
CA SER A 37 -12.41 -3.60 -6.15
C SER A 37 -11.44 -3.15 -7.25
N GLU A 38 -11.55 -1.90 -7.71
CA GLU A 38 -10.70 -1.28 -8.73
C GLU A 38 -9.25 -1.09 -8.29
N ALA A 39 -8.97 -1.09 -6.98
CA ALA A 39 -7.62 -1.08 -6.41
C ALA A 39 -6.85 -2.36 -6.72
N MET A 40 -7.56 -3.44 -7.09
CA MET A 40 -7.00 -4.76 -7.37
C MET A 40 -6.07 -5.22 -6.26
N ALA A 41 -6.47 -4.99 -5.01
CA ALA A 41 -5.67 -5.30 -3.84
C ALA A 41 -5.65 -6.80 -3.57
N PHE A 42 -4.47 -7.39 -3.40
CA PHE A 42 -4.31 -8.78 -3.01
C PHE A 42 -3.04 -8.99 -2.19
N LEU A 43 -3.03 -10.01 -1.35
CA LEU A 43 -1.85 -10.41 -0.60
C LEU A 43 -0.97 -11.29 -1.49
N GLN A 44 0.30 -10.91 -1.65
CA GLN A 44 1.30 -11.79 -2.26
C GLN A 44 1.73 -12.88 -1.26
N ASN A 45 1.71 -12.54 0.03
CA ASN A 45 1.90 -13.40 1.19
C ASN A 45 1.38 -12.67 2.44
N ASP A 46 1.44 -13.32 3.60
CA ASP A 46 0.91 -12.80 4.87
C ASP A 46 1.51 -11.46 5.32
N THR A 47 2.63 -11.04 4.75
CA THR A 47 3.34 -9.79 5.11
C THR A 47 3.45 -8.79 3.97
N THR A 48 2.86 -9.08 2.81
CA THR A 48 3.04 -8.28 1.60
C THR A 48 1.71 -8.07 0.87
N LEU A 49 1.30 -6.81 0.78
CA LEU A 49 0.10 -6.36 0.05
C LEU A 49 0.50 -5.73 -1.28
N VAL A 50 -0.22 -6.08 -2.36
CA VAL A 50 -0.05 -5.52 -3.70
C VAL A 50 -1.34 -4.85 -4.14
N TYR A 51 -1.26 -3.66 -4.73
CA TYR A 51 -2.41 -2.87 -5.18
C TYR A 51 -2.01 -1.84 -6.25
N LYS A 52 -2.99 -1.24 -6.94
CA LYS A 52 -2.75 -0.18 -7.93
C LYS A 52 -2.18 1.09 -7.32
N GLY A 53 -1.21 1.71 -8.00
CA GLY A 53 -0.49 2.89 -7.51
C GLY A 53 -1.39 4.09 -7.19
N SER A 54 -2.51 4.26 -7.90
CA SER A 54 -3.49 5.31 -7.62
C SER A 54 -4.09 5.27 -6.20
N PHE A 55 -4.01 4.13 -5.50
CA PHE A 55 -4.57 3.94 -4.15
C PHE A 55 -3.51 4.02 -3.04
N MET A 56 -2.28 4.43 -3.36
CA MET A 56 -1.18 4.52 -2.39
C MET A 56 -1.52 5.36 -1.16
N VAL A 57 -2.16 6.52 -1.35
CA VAL A 57 -2.52 7.40 -0.24
C VAL A 57 -3.58 6.75 0.65
N ASP A 58 -4.61 6.14 0.06
CA ASP A 58 -5.66 5.46 0.82
C ASP A 58 -5.10 4.29 1.65
N VAL A 59 -4.21 3.49 1.06
CA VAL A 59 -3.55 2.39 1.79
C VAL A 59 -2.70 2.91 2.94
N MET A 60 -1.97 4.02 2.72
CA MET A 60 -1.20 4.66 3.78
C MET A 60 -2.09 5.16 4.91
N ASP A 61 -3.21 5.81 4.60
CA ASP A 61 -4.13 6.31 5.61
C ASP A 61 -4.76 5.16 6.42
N ILE A 62 -5.23 4.10 5.77
CA ILE A 62 -5.82 2.94 6.43
C ILE A 62 -4.81 2.22 7.34
N MET A 63 -3.56 2.09 6.89
CA MET A 63 -2.55 1.30 7.57
C MET A 63 -1.80 2.09 8.65
N LEU A 64 -1.41 3.33 8.36
CA LEU A 64 -0.50 4.11 9.20
C LEU A 64 -1.22 4.91 10.28
N THR A 65 -2.45 5.39 10.04
CA THR A 65 -3.25 6.12 11.04
C THR A 65 -3.34 5.38 12.38
N PRO A 66 -3.79 4.11 12.45
CA PRO A 66 -3.87 3.40 13.73
C PRO A 66 -2.51 3.17 14.39
N ILE A 67 -1.43 3.04 13.61
CA ILE A 67 -0.07 2.90 14.13
C ILE A 67 0.36 4.22 14.79
N ILE A 68 0.12 5.34 14.12
CA ILE A 68 0.45 6.69 14.62
C ILE A 68 -0.37 7.01 15.86
N ASP A 69 -1.68 6.73 15.86
CA ASP A 69 -2.54 6.92 17.02
C ASP A 69 -2.05 6.12 18.23
N GLY A 70 -1.64 4.87 18.00
CA GLY A 70 -1.03 4.03 19.03
C GLY A 70 0.29 4.60 19.57
N LEU A 71 1.13 5.19 18.72
CA LEU A 71 2.36 5.86 19.16
C LEU A 71 2.08 7.13 19.96
N MET A 72 1.06 7.90 19.58
CA MET A 72 0.68 9.14 20.25
C MET A 72 -0.01 8.90 21.60
N ALA A 73 -0.80 7.82 21.73
CA ALA A 73 -1.44 7.45 22.98
C ALA A 73 -0.46 6.94 24.05
N ASN A 74 0.73 6.48 23.64
CA ASN A 74 1.79 6.00 24.53
C ASN A 74 2.87 7.07 24.85
N LYS A 75 2.63 8.33 24.49
CA LYS A 75 3.45 9.49 24.92
C LYS A 75 3.00 10.02 26.28
#